data_AF-A0A8T5QPN6-F1
#
_entry.id   AF-A0A8T5QPN6-F1
#
_cell.length_a   1.000
_cell.length_b   1.000
_cell.length_c   1.000
_cell.angle_alpha   90.00
_cell.angle_beta   90.00
_cell.angle_gamma   90.00
#
_symmetry.space_group_name_H-M   'P 1'
#
loop_
_entity.id
_entity.type
_entity.pdbx_description
1 polymer ?
#
loop_
_entity_poly.entity_id
_entity_poly.type
_entity_poly.pdbx_seq_one_letter_code
_entity_poly.pdbx_strand_id
1 'polypeptide(L)'
;MNTMQEGNVLLKVFNEDKKSKISKELPVFYNPVMKLNRDISILLLNSLKKDLFQIALPMAGSGVRGIRFIQELNEEKIKFIAFNDISEESVNLIKDNLKLNNLKWKKLKKLGLLDISQYDANEFLLSSRGFDYIDLDPFGPPIQFLDASVKRLARDSILAVTATDTSALSGTYPKACKRKYWAIPRRDSLMHETGLRILARRVQLIGLSQDKALIPIFSYSKDHYMRIFFRCEKSKEKCDEIFKNFGMFNDAGPMWLGQLWDSDLCKDMKDNNEEERNQKLLDIIYEESKINTLGFYNIHEICKNERIDIPRFDKLIEVLNSKKYKACRTHISDKSIRSDVNKEDLIKILKSF
;
A
#
# COMPACT_ATOMS: atom_id res chain seq x y z
N MET A 1 -12.61 24.34 13.94
CA MET A 1 -12.96 23.18 13.10
C MET A 1 -13.29 23.73 11.73
N ASN A 2 -12.51 23.35 10.73
CA ASN A 2 -12.75 23.75 9.35
C ASN A 2 -13.45 22.60 8.62
N THR A 3 -14.29 22.94 7.64
CA THR A 3 -14.86 21.96 6.72
C THR A 3 -14.00 21.94 5.47
N MET A 4 -13.64 20.75 4.98
CA MET A 4 -12.96 20.57 3.71
C MET A 4 -13.60 19.43 2.92
N GLN A 5 -13.26 19.34 1.64
CA GLN A 5 -13.75 18.28 0.76
C GLN A 5 -12.59 17.40 0.29
N GLU A 6 -12.80 16.09 0.33
CA GLU A 6 -11.92 15.12 -0.31
C GLU A 6 -12.76 14.11 -1.11
N GLY A 7 -12.57 14.10 -2.43
CA GLY A 7 -13.45 13.33 -3.31
C GLY A 7 -14.88 13.86 -3.19
N ASN A 8 -15.83 12.95 -2.97
CA ASN A 8 -17.24 13.31 -2.79
C ASN A 8 -17.61 13.63 -1.32
N VAL A 9 -16.63 13.52 -0.41
CA VAL A 9 -16.87 13.58 1.04
C VAL A 9 -16.54 14.95 1.63
N LEU A 10 -17.47 15.49 2.41
CA LEU A 10 -17.26 16.66 3.26
C LEU A 10 -16.76 16.24 4.65
N LEU A 11 -15.72 16.87 5.15
CA LEU A 11 -15.07 16.50 6.42
C LEU A 11 -14.93 17.71 7.32
N LYS A 12 -15.31 17.56 8.58
CA LYS A 12 -14.79 18.40 9.66
C LYS A 12 -13.39 17.92 10.00
N VAL A 13 -12.46 18.85 10.07
CA VAL A 13 -11.10 18.64 10.55
C VAL A 13 -10.77 19.69 11.61
N PHE A 14 -9.97 19.31 12.61
CA PHE A 14 -9.43 20.27 13.58
C PHE A 14 -8.38 21.15 12.89
N ASN A 15 -8.32 22.43 13.26
CA ASN A 15 -7.68 23.49 12.47
C ASN A 15 -6.27 23.11 11.98
N GLU A 16 -6.08 23.24 10.66
CA GLU A 16 -4.78 23.31 10.02
C GLU A 16 -4.11 24.66 10.35
N ASP A 17 -3.22 24.70 11.33
CA ASP A 17 -2.13 25.66 11.22
C ASP A 17 -1.24 25.17 10.07
N LYS A 18 -1.40 25.78 8.88
CA LYS A 18 -0.68 25.52 7.62
C LYS A 18 0.87 25.50 7.73
N LYS A 19 1.44 25.75 8.91
CA LYS A 19 2.88 25.77 9.21
C LYS A 19 3.34 24.72 10.24
N SER A 20 2.44 23.98 10.88
CA SER A 20 2.83 22.97 11.85
C SER A 20 3.26 21.68 11.13
N LYS A 21 4.46 21.17 11.45
CA LYS A 21 4.89 19.84 10.98
C LYS A 21 3.88 18.81 11.48
N ILE A 22 3.31 18.03 10.58
CA ILE A 22 2.43 16.90 10.92
C ILE A 22 3.19 16.00 11.90
N SER A 23 2.75 15.98 13.17
CA SER A 23 3.37 15.22 14.25
C SER A 23 2.33 14.28 14.88
N LYS A 24 2.81 13.28 15.63
CA LYS A 24 1.96 12.39 16.43
C LYS A 24 1.20 13.11 17.55
N GLU A 25 1.54 14.37 17.83
CA GLU A 25 1.04 15.16 18.95
C GLU A 25 -0.11 16.09 18.53
N LEU A 26 -0.43 16.19 17.23
CA LEU A 26 -1.59 16.97 16.78
C LEU A 26 -2.89 16.24 17.14
N PRO A 27 -3.84 16.90 17.82
CA PRO A 27 -5.17 16.37 18.03
C PRO A 27 -5.90 16.39 16.68
N VAL A 28 -5.87 15.23 16.01
CA VAL A 28 -6.72 14.75 14.90
C VAL A 28 -6.02 14.44 13.57
N PHE A 29 -6.17 13.16 13.20
CA PHE A 29 -5.46 12.32 12.24
C PHE A 29 -5.74 12.54 10.74
N TYR A 30 -6.40 13.63 10.31
CA TYR A 30 -6.57 13.83 8.87
C TYR A 30 -5.24 14.24 8.23
N ASN A 31 -4.73 13.41 7.33
CA ASN A 31 -3.54 13.71 6.55
C ASN A 31 -3.90 13.86 5.06
N PRO A 32 -3.82 15.08 4.48
CA PRO A 32 -4.09 15.30 3.06
C PRO A 32 -3.07 14.59 2.14
N VAL A 33 -1.85 14.31 2.63
CA VAL A 33 -0.85 13.53 1.89
C VAL A 33 -1.33 12.09 1.62
N MET A 34 -2.25 11.59 2.44
CA MET A 34 -2.84 10.24 2.30
C MET A 34 -4.03 10.20 1.32
N LYS A 35 -4.34 11.28 0.60
CA LYS A 35 -5.42 11.30 -0.39
C LYS A 35 -5.22 10.22 -1.46
N LEU A 36 -4.02 10.15 -2.05
CA LEU A 36 -3.63 9.11 -3.00
C LEU A 36 -3.86 7.70 -2.44
N ASN A 37 -3.53 7.46 -1.17
CA ASN A 37 -3.71 6.14 -0.55
C ASN A 37 -5.19 5.73 -0.50
N ARG A 38 -6.08 6.68 -0.20
CA ARG A 38 -7.52 6.45 -0.21
C ARG A 38 -8.06 6.25 -1.62
N ASP A 39 -7.62 7.05 -2.59
CA ASP A 39 -8.01 6.90 -3.99
C ASP A 39 -7.63 5.52 -4.54
N ILE A 40 -6.39 5.09 -4.30
CA ILE A 40 -5.90 3.77 -4.73
C ILE A 40 -6.70 2.64 -4.07
N SER A 41 -7.12 2.80 -2.81
CA SER A 41 -7.93 1.78 -2.11
C SER A 41 -9.32 1.66 -2.73
N ILE A 42 -9.96 2.78 -3.11
CA ILE A 42 -11.27 2.80 -3.77
C ILE A 42 -11.15 2.16 -5.15
N LEU A 43 -10.18 2.60 -5.94
CA LEU A 43 -9.93 2.09 -7.29
C LEU A 43 -9.64 0.58 -7.29
N LEU A 44 -8.82 0.10 -6.35
CA LEU A 44 -8.53 -1.33 -6.20
C LEU A 44 -9.80 -2.11 -5.88
N LEU A 45 -10.62 -1.66 -4.93
CA LEU A 45 -11.86 -2.35 -4.55
C LEU A 45 -12.88 -2.38 -5.69
N ASN A 46 -13.02 -1.28 -6.45
CA ASN A 46 -13.90 -1.25 -7.63
C ASN A 46 -13.39 -2.17 -8.75
N SER A 47 -12.07 -2.32 -8.89
CA SER A 47 -11.45 -3.18 -9.92
C SER A 47 -11.44 -4.67 -9.56
N LEU A 48 -11.69 -5.04 -8.30
CA LEU A 48 -11.82 -6.44 -7.91
C LEU A 48 -13.18 -7.00 -8.31
N LYS A 49 -13.22 -8.24 -8.78
CA LYS A 49 -14.46 -8.96 -9.13
C LYS A 49 -15.32 -9.34 -7.91
N LYS A 50 -14.76 -9.26 -6.70
CA LYS A 50 -15.48 -9.57 -5.47
C LYS A 50 -16.36 -8.39 -5.07
N ASP A 51 -17.58 -8.69 -4.64
CA ASP A 51 -18.56 -7.74 -4.12
C ASP A 51 -18.93 -8.08 -2.67
N LEU A 52 -19.80 -7.28 -2.07
CA LEU A 52 -20.35 -7.52 -0.73
C LEU A 52 -19.27 -7.67 0.36
N PHE A 53 -18.23 -6.84 0.30
CA PHE A 53 -17.17 -6.81 1.31
C PHE A 53 -17.72 -6.48 2.70
N GLN A 54 -17.30 -7.27 3.69
CA GLN A 54 -17.30 -6.87 5.09
C GLN A 54 -15.98 -6.16 5.40
N ILE A 55 -16.06 -4.85 5.60
CA ILE A 55 -14.92 -3.95 5.73
C ILE A 55 -14.66 -3.65 7.21
N ALA A 56 -13.38 -3.73 7.62
CA ALA A 56 -12.90 -3.21 8.88
C ALA A 56 -11.90 -2.08 8.67
N LEU A 57 -12.13 -0.99 9.38
CA LEU A 57 -11.23 0.15 9.52
C LEU A 57 -10.82 0.27 10.99
N PRO A 58 -9.79 -0.46 11.46
CA PRO A 58 -9.41 -0.52 12.88
C PRO A 58 -8.92 0.81 13.46
N MET A 59 -8.43 1.71 12.60
CA MET A 59 -7.88 3.03 12.95
C MET A 59 -8.47 4.07 11.99
N ALA A 60 -9.74 4.39 12.19
CA ALA A 60 -10.53 5.17 11.25
C ALA A 60 -10.22 6.68 11.27
N GLY A 61 -9.63 7.21 12.33
CA GLY A 61 -9.33 8.64 12.49
C GLY A 61 -10.57 9.50 12.29
N SER A 62 -10.59 10.36 11.27
CA SER A 62 -11.77 11.18 10.94
C SER A 62 -12.93 10.42 10.28
N GLY A 63 -12.73 9.15 9.94
CA GLY A 63 -13.67 8.32 9.18
C GLY A 63 -13.60 8.52 7.67
N VAL A 64 -12.74 9.42 7.17
CA VAL A 64 -12.68 9.78 5.73
C VAL A 64 -12.63 8.56 4.82
N ARG A 65 -11.80 7.56 5.12
CA ARG A 65 -11.64 6.36 4.30
C ARG A 65 -12.96 5.60 4.13
N GLY A 66 -13.64 5.32 5.23
CA GLY A 66 -14.89 4.56 5.17
C GLY A 66 -16.06 5.37 4.62
N ILE A 67 -16.10 6.68 4.87
CA ILE A 67 -17.14 7.53 4.28
C ILE A 67 -16.96 7.62 2.76
N ARG A 68 -15.71 7.75 2.29
CA ARG A 68 -15.40 7.69 0.85
C ARG A 68 -15.75 6.34 0.26
N PHE A 69 -15.46 5.23 0.96
CA PHE A 69 -15.91 3.90 0.51
C PHE A 69 -17.42 3.85 0.31
N ILE A 70 -18.21 4.36 1.28
CA ILE A 70 -19.68 4.37 1.18
C ILE A 70 -20.18 5.19 -0.02
N GLN A 71 -19.48 6.25 -0.42
CA GLN A 71 -19.93 7.18 -1.47
C GLN A 71 -19.34 6.94 -2.86
N GLU A 72 -18.16 6.31 -2.94
CA GLU A 72 -17.35 6.25 -4.17
C GLU A 72 -17.11 4.81 -4.65
N LEU A 73 -17.42 3.78 -3.84
CA LEU A 73 -17.48 2.41 -4.34
C LEU A 73 -18.83 2.15 -5.03
N ASN A 74 -18.84 1.23 -6.00
CA ASN A 74 -20.09 0.78 -6.61
C ASN A 74 -21.05 0.20 -5.55
N GLU A 75 -22.35 0.33 -5.76
CA GLU A 75 -23.39 0.05 -4.75
C GLU A 75 -23.33 -1.39 -4.19
N GLU A 76 -22.94 -2.36 -5.02
CA GLU A 76 -22.83 -3.78 -4.69
C GLU A 76 -21.59 -4.12 -3.85
N LYS A 77 -20.60 -3.23 -3.77
CA LYS A 77 -19.29 -3.55 -3.17
C LYS A 77 -19.34 -3.71 -1.67
N ILE A 78 -20.20 -2.99 -0.97
CA ILE A 78 -20.21 -2.97 0.50
C ILE A 78 -21.40 -3.74 1.05
N LYS A 79 -21.13 -4.80 1.81
CA LYS A 79 -22.13 -5.46 2.64
C LYS A 79 -22.22 -4.82 4.03
N PHE A 80 -21.06 -4.54 4.61
CA PHE A 80 -20.96 -4.00 5.96
C PHE A 80 -19.65 -3.24 6.12
N ILE A 81 -19.65 -2.14 6.87
CA ILE A 81 -18.44 -1.38 7.20
C ILE A 81 -18.35 -1.03 8.69
N ALA A 82 -17.27 -1.46 9.33
CA ALA A 82 -16.98 -1.14 10.73
C ALA A 82 -15.88 -0.07 10.84
N PHE A 83 -16.23 1.01 11.51
CA PHE A 83 -15.32 2.08 11.91
C PHE A 83 -14.89 1.84 13.36
N ASN A 84 -13.59 1.79 13.63
CA ASN A 84 -13.06 1.74 14.98
C ASN A 84 -11.97 2.80 15.16
N ASP A 85 -11.91 3.41 16.33
CA ASP A 85 -10.76 4.20 16.76
C ASP A 85 -10.63 4.16 18.30
N ILE A 86 -9.42 4.25 18.83
CA ILE A 86 -9.20 4.26 20.28
C ILE A 86 -9.57 5.61 20.90
N SER A 87 -9.46 6.71 20.14
CA SER A 87 -9.77 8.07 20.59
C SER A 87 -11.29 8.32 20.55
N GLU A 88 -11.84 8.72 21.70
CA GLU A 88 -13.23 9.16 21.80
C GLU A 88 -13.52 10.34 20.86
N GLU A 89 -12.56 11.27 20.73
CA GLU A 89 -12.68 12.42 19.84
C GLU A 89 -12.78 11.98 18.37
N SER A 90 -11.99 10.99 17.97
CA SER A 90 -12.03 10.42 16.62
C SER A 90 -13.37 9.71 16.37
N VAL A 91 -13.87 8.94 17.33
CA VAL A 91 -15.19 8.30 17.25
C VAL A 91 -16.33 9.31 17.15
N ASN A 92 -16.26 10.41 17.90
CA ASN A 92 -17.24 11.49 17.80
C ASN A 92 -17.12 12.22 16.44
N LEU A 93 -15.91 12.43 15.95
CA LEU A 93 -15.66 13.02 14.64
C LEU A 93 -16.20 12.15 13.49
N ILE A 94 -16.04 10.82 13.56
CA ILE A 94 -16.62 9.86 12.60
C ILE A 94 -18.14 10.03 12.57
N LYS A 95 -18.81 10.06 13.74
CA LYS A 95 -20.27 10.24 13.83
C LYS A 95 -20.71 11.56 13.21
N ASP A 96 -19.95 12.63 13.40
CA ASP A 96 -20.28 13.95 12.87
C ASP A 96 -20.01 14.08 11.37
N ASN A 97 -18.93 13.48 10.87
CA ASN A 97 -18.64 13.42 9.43
C ASN A 97 -19.64 12.54 8.69
N LEU A 98 -20.10 11.42 9.28
CA LEU A 98 -21.19 10.63 8.72
C LEU A 98 -22.47 11.48 8.57
N LYS A 99 -22.85 12.23 9.61
CA LYS A 99 -24.01 13.14 9.54
C LYS A 99 -23.82 14.24 8.49
N LEU A 100 -22.62 14.82 8.42
CA LEU A 100 -22.29 15.90 7.46
C LEU A 100 -22.47 15.45 6.01
N ASN A 101 -22.28 14.16 5.75
CA ASN A 101 -22.46 13.53 4.44
C ASN A 101 -23.85 12.90 4.26
N ASN A 102 -24.85 13.34 5.03
CA ASN A 102 -26.22 12.84 5.00
C ASN A 102 -26.38 11.33 5.32
N LEU A 103 -25.35 10.69 5.90
CA LEU A 103 -25.40 9.29 6.29
C LEU A 103 -26.02 9.17 7.69
N LYS A 104 -27.28 8.70 7.73
CA LYS A 104 -28.03 8.45 8.97
C LYS A 104 -27.48 7.23 9.71
N TRP A 105 -26.28 7.35 10.28
CA TRP A 105 -25.51 6.23 10.83
C TRP A 105 -26.24 5.41 11.89
N LYS A 106 -27.12 6.02 12.70
CA LYS A 106 -27.96 5.27 13.66
C LYS A 106 -28.93 4.29 12.97
N LYS A 107 -29.52 4.71 11.83
CA LYS A 107 -30.38 3.87 11.01
C LYS A 107 -29.56 2.77 10.34
N LEU A 108 -28.44 3.12 9.74
CA LEU A 108 -27.54 2.17 9.07
C LEU A 108 -26.98 1.12 10.06
N LYS A 109 -26.66 1.52 11.29
CA LYS A 109 -26.27 0.61 12.37
C LYS A 109 -27.39 -0.33 12.78
N LYS A 110 -28.63 0.17 12.93
CA LYS A 110 -29.81 -0.68 13.22
C LYS A 110 -30.09 -1.69 12.11
N LEU A 111 -29.80 -1.32 10.85
CA LEU A 111 -29.93 -2.20 9.69
C LEU A 111 -28.75 -3.18 9.54
N GLY A 112 -27.72 -3.10 10.38
CA GLY A 112 -26.54 -3.97 10.29
C GLY A 112 -25.65 -3.68 9.09
N LEU A 113 -25.69 -2.45 8.53
CA LEU A 113 -24.89 -2.03 7.37
C LEU A 113 -23.59 -1.32 7.77
N LEU A 114 -23.54 -0.75 8.97
CA LEU A 114 -22.30 -0.21 9.52
C LEU A 114 -22.24 -0.36 11.04
N ASP A 115 -21.03 -0.29 11.58
CA ASP A 115 -20.82 -0.12 13.02
C ASP A 115 -19.75 0.92 13.32
N ILE A 116 -19.84 1.52 14.50
CA ILE A 116 -18.87 2.48 15.02
C ILE A 116 -18.55 2.06 16.46
N SER A 117 -17.28 1.78 16.72
CA SER A 117 -16.79 1.30 18.01
C SER A 117 -15.59 2.10 18.52
N GLN A 118 -15.35 2.01 19.83
CA GLN A 118 -14.21 2.64 20.50
C GLN A 118 -13.42 1.58 21.27
N TYR A 119 -12.53 0.88 20.58
CA TYR A 119 -11.65 -0.12 21.18
C TYR A 119 -10.22 0.07 20.69
N ASP A 120 -9.26 -0.50 21.41
CA ASP A 120 -7.95 -0.77 20.81
C ASP A 120 -8.14 -1.60 19.53
N ALA A 121 -7.34 -1.34 18.50
CA ALA A 121 -7.49 -1.99 17.21
C ALA A 121 -7.36 -3.52 17.31
N ASN A 122 -6.51 -4.06 18.18
CA ASN A 122 -6.40 -5.50 18.38
C ASN A 122 -7.65 -6.07 19.07
N GLU A 123 -8.18 -5.39 20.09
CA GLU A 123 -9.41 -5.81 20.78
C GLU A 123 -10.62 -5.79 19.82
N PHE A 124 -10.77 -4.72 19.05
CA PHE A 124 -11.80 -4.59 18.00
C PHE A 124 -11.73 -5.77 17.02
N LEU A 125 -10.53 -6.07 16.50
CA LEU A 125 -10.36 -7.16 15.57
C LEU A 125 -10.66 -8.50 16.24
N LEU A 126 -10.07 -8.79 17.40
CA LEU A 126 -10.17 -10.09 18.05
C LEU A 126 -11.59 -10.44 18.55
N SER A 127 -12.40 -9.44 18.89
CA SER A 127 -13.80 -9.58 19.29
C SER A 127 -14.77 -9.70 18.10
N SER A 128 -14.29 -9.47 16.87
CA SER A 128 -15.10 -9.56 15.65
C SER A 128 -15.23 -10.99 15.09
N ARG A 129 -16.21 -11.18 14.18
CA ARG A 129 -16.45 -12.45 13.46
C ARG A 129 -15.56 -12.64 12.22
N GLY A 130 -14.81 -11.62 11.80
CA GLY A 130 -13.92 -11.63 10.64
C GLY A 130 -14.39 -10.72 9.49
N PHE A 131 -13.48 -10.43 8.56
CA PHE A 131 -13.67 -9.42 7.52
C PHE A 131 -13.12 -9.84 6.15
N ASP A 132 -13.76 -9.36 5.09
CA ASP A 132 -13.34 -9.54 3.69
C ASP A 132 -12.33 -8.47 3.24
N TYR A 133 -12.30 -7.32 3.92
CA TYR A 133 -11.29 -6.28 3.71
C TYR A 133 -10.90 -5.68 5.07
N ILE A 134 -9.60 -5.65 5.39
CA ILE A 134 -9.06 -4.98 6.58
C ILE A 134 -8.04 -3.93 6.12
N ASP A 135 -8.22 -2.68 6.53
CA ASP A 135 -7.28 -1.59 6.25
C ASP A 135 -6.46 -1.21 7.47
N LEU A 136 -5.19 -1.61 7.50
CA LEU A 136 -4.23 -1.19 8.51
C LEU A 136 -3.47 0.05 8.04
N ASP A 137 -3.84 1.22 8.57
CA ASP A 137 -3.22 2.50 8.25
C ASP A 137 -2.71 3.26 9.50
N PRO A 138 -1.72 2.70 10.23
CA PRO A 138 -1.23 3.29 11.47
C PRO A 138 -0.20 4.42 11.27
N PHE A 139 -0.02 5.24 12.30
CA PHE A 139 1.17 6.10 12.42
C PHE A 139 2.40 5.32 12.90
N GLY A 140 3.14 4.78 11.94
CA GLY A 140 4.46 4.19 12.09
C GLY A 140 4.46 2.75 11.58
N PRO A 141 5.04 1.80 12.32
CA PRO A 141 5.03 0.40 11.93
C PRO A 141 3.64 -0.23 12.11
N PRO A 142 3.17 -1.07 11.18
CA PRO A 142 1.93 -1.83 11.34
C PRO A 142 2.07 -3.08 12.21
N ILE A 143 3.30 -3.43 12.62
CA ILE A 143 3.64 -4.73 13.22
C ILE A 143 2.73 -5.13 14.38
N GLN A 144 2.37 -4.20 15.26
CA GLN A 144 1.59 -4.49 16.47
C GLN A 144 0.11 -4.85 16.21
N PHE A 145 -0.37 -4.69 14.98
CA PHE A 145 -1.74 -4.97 14.58
C PHE A 145 -1.85 -6.13 13.59
N LEU A 146 -0.71 -6.64 13.09
CA LEU A 146 -0.70 -7.65 12.03
C LEU A 146 -1.30 -8.99 12.51
N ASP A 147 -0.94 -9.46 13.70
CA ASP A 147 -1.41 -10.76 14.22
C ASP A 147 -2.94 -10.81 14.34
N ALA A 148 -3.56 -9.78 14.92
CA ALA A 148 -5.01 -9.68 15.06
C ALA A 148 -5.70 -9.56 13.69
N SER A 149 -5.16 -8.73 12.79
CA SER A 149 -5.69 -8.55 11.45
C SER A 149 -5.66 -9.85 10.66
N VAL A 150 -4.48 -10.49 10.59
CA VAL A 150 -4.31 -11.75 9.87
C VAL A 150 -5.24 -12.82 10.43
N LYS A 151 -5.40 -12.92 11.76
CA LYS A 151 -6.33 -13.87 12.39
C LYS A 151 -7.77 -13.66 11.94
N ARG A 152 -8.18 -12.41 11.71
CA ARG A 152 -9.56 -12.03 11.39
C ARG A 152 -9.86 -11.86 9.91
N LEU A 153 -8.87 -12.04 9.05
CA LEU A 153 -9.11 -12.19 7.61
C LEU A 153 -9.97 -13.41 7.31
N ALA A 154 -11.04 -13.20 6.54
CA ALA A 154 -11.87 -14.25 5.97
C ALA A 154 -11.10 -15.07 4.92
N ARG A 155 -11.78 -16.01 4.26
CA ARG A 155 -11.24 -16.68 3.07
C ARG A 155 -11.43 -15.74 1.89
N ASP A 156 -10.43 -15.68 0.99
CA ASP A 156 -10.49 -14.82 -0.20
C ASP A 156 -10.78 -13.36 0.17
N SER A 157 -9.97 -12.84 1.08
CA SER A 157 -10.09 -11.48 1.63
C SER A 157 -8.88 -10.64 1.26
N ILE A 158 -9.00 -9.32 1.40
CA ILE A 158 -7.91 -8.38 1.17
C ILE A 158 -7.40 -7.82 2.49
N LEU A 159 -6.09 -7.83 2.68
CA LEU A 159 -5.42 -7.08 3.73
C LEU A 159 -4.66 -5.92 3.09
N ALA A 160 -5.01 -4.69 3.47
CA ALA A 160 -4.28 -3.51 3.04
C ALA A 160 -3.40 -3.01 4.19
N VAL A 161 -2.11 -2.84 3.95
CA VAL A 161 -1.12 -2.48 4.97
C VAL A 161 -0.35 -1.24 4.55
N THR A 162 -0.45 -0.17 5.34
CA THR A 162 0.44 0.99 5.26
C THR A 162 1.54 0.89 6.31
N ALA A 163 2.77 1.20 5.94
CA ALA A 163 3.85 1.47 6.87
C ALA A 163 4.40 2.88 6.63
N THR A 164 4.42 3.72 7.67
CA THR A 164 4.98 5.08 7.59
C THR A 164 6.36 5.19 8.25
N ASP A 165 6.85 4.12 8.90
CA ASP A 165 8.22 4.06 9.44
C ASP A 165 9.27 3.68 8.40
N THR A 166 9.18 4.32 7.22
CA THR A 166 10.05 4.12 6.06
C THR A 166 11.53 4.24 6.40
N SER A 167 11.93 5.10 7.34
CA SER A 167 13.32 5.22 7.80
C SER A 167 13.91 3.91 8.35
N ALA A 168 13.10 3.02 8.93
CA ALA A 168 13.56 1.70 9.31
C ALA A 168 13.72 0.80 8.07
N LEU A 169 12.69 0.72 7.24
CA LEU A 169 12.62 -0.15 6.06
C LEU A 169 13.66 0.21 4.97
N SER A 170 13.93 1.50 4.76
CA SER A 170 14.91 2.04 3.81
C SER A 170 16.35 2.08 4.35
N GLY A 171 16.59 1.55 5.56
CA GLY A 171 17.95 1.37 6.08
C GLY A 171 18.59 2.60 6.76
N THR A 172 17.85 3.69 7.00
CA THR A 172 18.34 4.79 7.85
C THR A 172 18.55 4.34 9.29
N TYR A 173 17.67 3.46 9.81
CA TYR A 173 17.79 2.86 11.14
C TYR A 173 17.80 1.32 11.10
N PRO A 174 18.92 0.68 10.70
CA PRO A 174 18.98 -0.76 10.49
C PRO A 174 18.64 -1.60 11.72
N LYS A 175 19.07 -1.17 12.91
CA LYS A 175 18.74 -1.85 14.17
C LYS A 175 17.23 -1.87 14.44
N ALA A 176 16.51 -0.80 14.07
CA ALA A 176 15.06 -0.75 14.22
C ALA A 176 14.38 -1.71 13.22
N CYS A 177 14.88 -1.77 11.99
CA CYS A 177 14.40 -2.73 10.99
C CYS A 177 14.58 -4.18 11.44
N LYS A 178 15.78 -4.53 11.93
CA LYS A 178 16.07 -5.87 12.46
C LYS A 178 15.10 -6.26 13.59
N ARG A 179 14.83 -5.37 14.55
CA ARG A 179 13.90 -5.65 15.66
C ARG A 179 12.45 -5.82 15.21
N LYS A 180 11.97 -4.95 14.31
CA LYS A 180 10.54 -4.89 13.92
C LYS A 180 10.17 -5.86 12.80
N TYR A 181 11.04 -5.99 11.80
CA TYR A 181 10.77 -6.67 10.54
C TYR A 181 11.60 -7.96 10.37
N TRP A 182 12.55 -8.23 11.26
CA TRP A 182 13.41 -9.42 11.23
C TRP A 182 14.14 -9.56 9.89
N ALA A 183 14.66 -8.43 9.41
CA ALA A 183 15.40 -8.31 8.16
C ALA A 183 16.51 -7.26 8.30
N ILE A 184 17.52 -7.40 7.45
CA ILE A 184 18.62 -6.46 7.24
C ILE A 184 18.21 -5.55 6.08
N PRO A 185 17.96 -4.26 6.31
CA PRO A 185 17.70 -3.32 5.23
C PRO A 185 19.02 -2.89 4.58
N ARG A 186 18.91 -2.29 3.40
CA ARG A 186 20.04 -1.67 2.69
C ARG A 186 19.69 -0.25 2.28
N ARG A 187 20.67 0.63 2.42
CA ARG A 187 20.54 2.06 2.08
C ARG A 187 21.31 2.34 0.79
N ASP A 188 20.64 2.16 -0.33
CA ASP A 188 21.12 2.45 -1.68
C ASP A 188 19.96 2.94 -2.55
N SER A 189 20.15 2.98 -3.87
CA SER A 189 19.10 3.39 -4.81
C SER A 189 17.88 2.46 -4.81
N LEU A 190 17.99 1.22 -4.30
CA LEU A 190 16.92 0.23 -4.21
C LEU A 190 16.21 0.22 -2.85
N MET A 191 16.58 1.10 -1.91
CA MET A 191 16.13 1.04 -0.52
C MET A 191 14.60 1.04 -0.35
N HIS A 192 13.86 1.70 -1.25
CA HIS A 192 12.40 1.75 -1.18
C HIS A 192 11.74 0.43 -1.63
N GLU A 193 12.24 -0.20 -2.70
CA GLU A 193 11.75 -1.53 -3.11
C GLU A 193 12.15 -2.59 -2.08
N THR A 194 13.40 -2.52 -1.59
CA THR A 194 13.90 -3.38 -0.52
C THR A 194 13.01 -3.28 0.71
N GLY A 195 12.63 -2.06 1.10
CA GLY A 195 11.69 -1.81 2.20
C GLY A 195 10.31 -2.43 1.97
N LEU A 196 9.73 -2.27 0.77
CA LEU A 196 8.46 -2.91 0.40
C LEU A 196 8.54 -4.44 0.50
N ARG A 197 9.61 -5.04 -0.03
CA ARG A 197 9.82 -6.49 0.00
C ARG A 197 10.05 -7.03 1.42
N ILE A 198 10.71 -6.27 2.29
CA ILE A 198 10.87 -6.59 3.72
C ILE A 198 9.51 -6.54 4.42
N LEU A 199 8.72 -5.49 4.20
CA LEU A 199 7.37 -5.37 4.74
C LEU A 199 6.48 -6.53 4.27
N ALA A 200 6.51 -6.85 2.98
CA ALA A 200 5.77 -7.97 2.39
C ALA A 200 6.08 -9.29 3.11
N ARG A 201 7.37 -9.63 3.24
CA ARG A 201 7.78 -10.86 3.94
C ARG A 201 7.31 -10.85 5.39
N ARG A 202 7.42 -9.72 6.11
CA ARG A 202 7.01 -9.68 7.52
C ARG A 202 5.52 -9.96 7.68
N VAL A 203 4.68 -9.42 6.82
CA VAL A 203 3.23 -9.72 6.78
C VAL A 203 3.00 -11.19 6.44
N GLN A 204 3.69 -11.71 5.44
CA GLN A 204 3.56 -13.11 5.01
C GLN A 204 3.98 -14.11 6.10
N LEU A 205 5.05 -13.87 6.86
CA LEU A 205 5.46 -14.75 7.96
C LEU A 205 4.35 -14.94 9.00
N ILE A 206 3.57 -13.89 9.27
CA ILE A 206 2.44 -13.96 10.20
C ILE A 206 1.31 -14.78 9.57
N GLY A 207 1.00 -14.55 8.28
CA GLY A 207 0.05 -15.35 7.51
C GLY A 207 0.39 -16.85 7.49
N LEU A 208 1.64 -17.19 7.19
CA LEU A 208 2.11 -18.57 7.09
C LEU A 208 1.93 -19.34 8.40
N SER A 209 2.17 -18.69 9.55
CA SER A 209 1.95 -19.32 10.87
C SER A 209 0.48 -19.68 11.16
N GLN A 210 -0.45 -19.21 10.32
CA GLN A 210 -1.89 -19.42 10.44
C GLN A 210 -2.50 -20.11 9.21
N ASP A 211 -1.69 -20.76 8.36
CA ASP A 211 -2.10 -21.37 7.09
C ASP A 211 -2.83 -20.38 6.14
N LYS A 212 -2.42 -19.10 6.16
CA LYS A 212 -2.94 -18.03 5.30
C LYS A 212 -1.85 -17.52 4.36
N ALA A 213 -2.02 -17.79 3.07
CA ALA A 213 -1.16 -17.26 2.03
C ALA A 213 -1.54 -15.80 1.73
N LEU A 214 -0.66 -14.85 2.07
CA LEU A 214 -0.84 -13.43 1.79
C LEU A 214 -0.05 -13.05 0.54
N ILE A 215 -0.72 -13.02 -0.59
CA ILE A 215 -0.13 -12.79 -1.91
C ILE A 215 -0.22 -11.29 -2.24
N PRO A 216 0.90 -10.57 -2.43
CA PRO A 216 0.86 -9.18 -2.86
C PRO A 216 0.15 -9.07 -4.22
N ILE A 217 -0.88 -8.24 -4.30
CA ILE A 217 -1.64 -7.98 -5.54
C ILE A 217 -1.44 -6.56 -6.05
N PHE A 218 -1.07 -5.63 -5.19
CA PHE A 218 -0.72 -4.27 -5.57
C PHE A 218 0.17 -3.66 -4.49
N SER A 219 1.18 -2.90 -4.87
CA SER A 219 2.02 -2.17 -3.91
C SER A 219 2.63 -0.92 -4.52
N TYR A 220 2.98 0.03 -3.67
CA TYR A 220 3.74 1.20 -4.08
C TYR A 220 4.46 1.84 -2.89
N SER A 221 5.55 2.54 -3.18
CA SER A 221 6.25 3.42 -2.25
C SER A 221 6.10 4.85 -2.74
N LYS A 222 5.56 5.74 -1.91
CA LYS A 222 5.37 7.14 -2.25
C LYS A 222 5.68 8.03 -1.06
N ASP A 223 6.57 8.99 -1.28
CA ASP A 223 7.00 9.99 -0.30
C ASP A 223 7.42 9.38 1.04
N HIS A 224 6.55 9.38 2.05
CA HIS A 224 6.85 8.98 3.42
C HIS A 224 6.20 7.67 3.85
N TYR A 225 5.56 6.93 2.94
CA TYR A 225 4.91 5.67 3.27
C TYR A 225 5.05 4.59 2.19
N MET A 226 4.91 3.35 2.63
CA MET A 226 4.86 2.15 1.81
C MET A 226 3.49 1.50 1.98
N ARG A 227 2.87 1.08 0.88
CA ARG A 227 1.54 0.47 0.88
C ARG A 227 1.56 -0.84 0.11
N ILE A 228 0.97 -1.88 0.69
CA ILE A 228 0.81 -3.19 0.05
C ILE A 228 -0.60 -3.72 0.30
N PHE A 229 -1.23 -4.22 -0.75
CA PHE A 229 -2.48 -4.96 -0.70
C PHE A 229 -2.18 -6.44 -0.93
N PHE A 230 -2.69 -7.29 -0.05
CA PHE A 230 -2.53 -8.74 -0.12
C PHE A 230 -3.88 -9.40 -0.33
N ARG A 231 -3.96 -10.32 -1.29
CA ARG A 231 -5.03 -11.33 -1.33
C ARG A 231 -4.69 -12.46 -0.37
N CYS A 232 -5.64 -12.81 0.48
CA CYS A 232 -5.53 -13.87 1.47
C CYS A 232 -6.20 -15.14 0.95
N GLU A 233 -5.40 -16.17 0.71
CA GLU A 233 -5.86 -17.50 0.33
C GLU A 233 -5.59 -18.49 1.47
N LYS A 234 -6.62 -19.24 1.88
CA LYS A 234 -6.47 -20.33 2.86
C LYS A 234 -6.09 -21.61 2.13
N SER A 235 -4.81 -21.78 1.83
CA SER A 235 -4.24 -22.97 1.18
C SER A 235 -2.82 -23.20 1.69
N LYS A 236 -2.54 -24.45 2.08
CA LYS A 236 -1.21 -24.86 2.55
C LYS A 236 -0.21 -24.89 1.39
N GLU A 237 -0.65 -25.35 0.22
CA GLU A 237 0.14 -25.38 -1.00
C GLU A 237 0.60 -23.97 -1.39
N LYS A 238 -0.31 -22.99 -1.32
CA LYS A 238 0.02 -21.57 -1.54
C LYS A 238 0.95 -21.00 -0.48
N CYS A 239 0.83 -21.44 0.77
CA CYS A 239 1.77 -21.07 1.82
C CYS A 239 3.19 -21.57 1.52
N ASP A 240 3.32 -22.82 1.07
CA ASP A 240 4.61 -23.40 0.67
C ASP A 240 5.22 -22.69 -0.55
N GLU A 241 4.39 -22.27 -1.51
CA GLU A 241 4.82 -21.44 -2.65
C GLU A 241 5.37 -20.07 -2.20
N ILE A 242 4.70 -19.41 -1.25
CA ILE A 242 5.19 -18.13 -0.70
C ILE A 242 6.53 -18.32 -0.01
N PHE A 243 6.67 -19.35 0.82
CA PHE A 243 7.89 -19.56 1.61
C PHE A 243 9.13 -19.76 0.72
N LYS A 244 8.99 -20.44 -0.43
CA LYS A 244 10.06 -20.64 -1.43
C LYS A 244 10.60 -19.34 -2.03
N ASN A 245 9.84 -18.25 -1.95
CA ASN A 245 10.20 -16.94 -2.50
C ASN A 245 10.79 -15.98 -1.45
N PHE A 246 11.19 -16.47 -0.28
CA PHE A 246 11.96 -15.69 0.68
C PHE A 246 13.45 -15.83 0.44
N GLY A 247 14.18 -14.72 0.45
CA GLY A 247 15.64 -14.78 0.33
C GLY A 247 16.33 -13.45 0.52
N MET A 248 17.64 -13.48 0.32
CA MET A 248 18.51 -12.31 0.34
C MET A 248 18.71 -11.78 -1.08
N PHE A 249 18.85 -10.48 -1.25
CA PHE A 249 19.30 -9.87 -2.49
C PHE A 249 20.11 -8.62 -2.20
N ASN A 250 21.28 -8.49 -2.83
CA ASN A 250 22.27 -7.44 -2.56
C ASN A 250 22.50 -7.22 -1.05
N ASP A 251 22.81 -8.28 -0.30
CA ASP A 251 23.03 -8.25 1.17
C ASP A 251 21.86 -7.75 2.02
N ALA A 252 20.68 -7.52 1.43
CA ALA A 252 19.46 -7.14 2.11
C ALA A 252 18.51 -8.33 2.26
N GLY A 253 17.75 -8.37 3.37
CA GLY A 253 16.75 -9.38 3.65
C GLY A 253 16.96 -10.14 4.97
N PRO A 254 16.32 -11.31 5.15
CA PRO A 254 15.51 -11.97 4.13
C PRO A 254 14.25 -11.15 3.82
N MET A 255 13.80 -11.19 2.58
CA MET A 255 12.67 -10.42 2.07
C MET A 255 11.90 -11.20 0.99
N TRP A 256 10.77 -10.64 0.54
CA TRP A 256 9.96 -11.22 -0.54
C TRP A 256 10.61 -11.02 -1.91
N LEU A 257 10.95 -12.12 -2.59
CA LEU A 257 11.58 -12.11 -3.91
C LEU A 257 10.58 -12.29 -5.06
N GLY A 258 9.32 -12.62 -4.77
CA GLY A 258 8.30 -12.79 -5.80
C GLY A 258 7.72 -11.46 -6.31
N GLN A 259 6.60 -11.58 -7.03
CA GLN A 259 5.90 -10.45 -7.62
C GLN A 259 5.27 -9.54 -6.57
N LEU A 260 5.30 -8.23 -6.85
CA LEU A 260 4.72 -7.19 -6.01
C LEU A 260 3.34 -6.72 -6.51
N TRP A 261 2.93 -7.21 -7.68
CA TRP A 261 1.75 -6.79 -8.42
C TRP A 261 1.09 -7.98 -9.13
N ASP A 262 -0.23 -7.96 -9.16
CA ASP A 262 -1.05 -8.73 -10.08
C ASP A 262 -1.25 -7.88 -11.34
N SER A 263 -0.71 -8.32 -12.48
CA SER A 263 -0.67 -7.50 -13.70
C SER A 263 -2.05 -7.26 -14.30
N ASP A 264 -2.96 -8.24 -14.19
CA ASP A 264 -4.34 -8.11 -14.65
C ASP A 264 -5.08 -7.09 -13.79
N LEU A 265 -4.91 -7.15 -12.46
CA LEU A 265 -5.48 -6.14 -11.57
C LEU A 265 -4.88 -4.74 -11.84
N CYS A 266 -3.58 -4.63 -12.08
CA CYS A 266 -2.96 -3.35 -12.44
C CYS A 266 -3.54 -2.77 -13.73
N LYS A 267 -3.84 -3.63 -14.72
CA LYS A 267 -4.51 -3.22 -15.95
C LYS A 267 -5.92 -2.71 -15.67
N ASP A 268 -6.72 -3.49 -14.94
CA ASP A 268 -8.10 -3.11 -14.59
C ASP A 268 -8.14 -1.80 -13.80
N MET A 269 -7.23 -1.61 -12.84
CA MET A 269 -7.11 -0.35 -12.09
C MET A 269 -6.72 0.82 -12.99
N LYS A 270 -5.80 0.63 -13.93
CA LYS A 270 -5.44 1.68 -14.90
C LYS A 270 -6.63 2.06 -15.78
N ASP A 271 -7.35 1.07 -16.31
CA ASP A 271 -8.44 1.27 -17.26
C ASP A 271 -9.69 1.89 -16.58
N ASN A 272 -9.93 1.58 -15.30
CA ASN A 272 -11.05 2.11 -14.50
C ASN A 272 -10.74 3.43 -13.79
N ASN A 273 -9.54 3.99 -13.93
CA ASN A 273 -9.16 5.21 -13.22
C ASN A 273 -9.72 6.46 -13.92
N GLU A 274 -10.55 7.21 -13.21
CA GLU A 274 -11.12 8.49 -13.70
C GLU A 274 -10.30 9.71 -13.22
N GLU A 275 -9.37 9.53 -12.28
CA GLU A 275 -8.62 10.60 -11.64
C GLU A 275 -7.27 10.83 -12.32
N GLU A 276 -7.15 11.91 -13.11
CA GLU A 276 -5.94 12.24 -13.90
C GLU A 276 -4.64 12.23 -13.06
N ARG A 277 -4.70 12.73 -11.82
CA ARG A 277 -3.55 12.77 -10.89
C ARG A 277 -2.98 11.39 -10.54
N ASN A 278 -3.79 10.33 -10.65
CA ASN A 278 -3.37 8.96 -10.37
C ASN A 278 -2.85 8.27 -11.64
N GLN A 279 -3.24 8.75 -12.82
CA GLN A 279 -3.00 8.10 -14.11
C GLN A 279 -1.52 7.79 -14.34
N LYS A 280 -0.65 8.79 -14.15
CA LYS A 280 0.81 8.63 -14.32
C LYS A 280 1.39 7.53 -13.42
N LEU A 281 0.91 7.41 -12.18
CA LEU A 281 1.37 6.37 -11.26
C LEU A 281 0.92 4.99 -11.73
N LEU A 282 -0.36 4.86 -12.10
CA LEU A 282 -0.96 3.61 -12.53
C LEU A 282 -0.36 3.11 -13.84
N ASP A 283 -0.11 4.00 -14.80
CA ASP A 283 0.58 3.66 -16.05
C ASP A 283 1.97 3.07 -15.80
N ILE A 284 2.76 3.71 -14.92
CA ILE A 284 4.09 3.22 -14.58
C ILE A 284 4.02 1.87 -13.87
N ILE A 285 3.13 1.72 -12.88
CA ILE A 285 2.98 0.46 -12.12
C ILE A 285 2.50 -0.68 -13.03
N TYR A 286 1.58 -0.40 -13.96
CA TYR A 286 1.13 -1.41 -14.92
C TYR A 286 2.28 -1.90 -15.80
N GLU A 287 3.12 -1.01 -16.34
CA GLU A 287 4.30 -1.45 -17.09
C GLU A 287 5.32 -2.18 -16.22
N GLU A 288 5.55 -1.73 -14.98
CA GLU A 288 6.42 -2.45 -14.03
C GLU A 288 5.91 -3.87 -13.71
N SER A 289 4.60 -4.05 -13.58
CA SER A 289 3.98 -5.34 -13.26
C SER A 289 4.30 -6.43 -14.29
N LYS A 290 4.64 -6.05 -15.53
CA LYS A 290 4.99 -6.97 -16.64
C LYS A 290 6.44 -7.46 -16.61
N ILE A 291 7.28 -6.88 -15.73
CA ILE A 291 8.72 -7.16 -15.65
C ILE A 291 9.03 -7.79 -14.29
N ASN A 292 9.25 -9.10 -14.28
CA ASN A 292 9.57 -9.86 -13.06
C ASN A 292 11.06 -9.76 -12.70
N THR A 293 11.49 -8.64 -12.14
CA THR A 293 12.88 -8.43 -11.71
C THR A 293 12.95 -7.94 -10.26
N LEU A 294 14.07 -8.27 -9.61
CA LEU A 294 14.42 -7.72 -8.31
C LEU A 294 15.15 -6.39 -8.51
N GLY A 295 14.54 -5.29 -8.06
CA GLY A 295 15.13 -3.96 -8.18
C GLY A 295 15.07 -3.37 -9.61
N PHE A 296 15.79 -2.27 -9.76
CA PHE A 296 15.85 -1.42 -10.94
C PHE A 296 17.24 -0.77 -11.07
N TYR A 297 17.51 -0.14 -12.20
CA TYR A 297 18.78 0.53 -12.47
C TYR A 297 18.63 2.03 -12.32
N ASN A 298 19.38 2.63 -11.40
CA ASN A 298 19.53 4.08 -11.33
C ASN A 298 20.49 4.53 -12.44
N ILE A 299 19.92 5.00 -13.55
CA ILE A 299 20.67 5.37 -14.74
C ILE A 299 21.59 6.56 -14.48
N HIS A 300 21.15 7.53 -13.68
CA HIS A 300 21.99 8.68 -13.32
C HIS A 300 23.24 8.24 -12.54
N GLU A 301 23.10 7.30 -11.62
CA GLU A 301 24.21 6.74 -10.84
C GLU A 301 25.19 5.95 -11.73
N ILE A 302 24.66 5.13 -12.63
CA ILE A 302 25.47 4.34 -13.58
C ILE A 302 26.24 5.27 -14.53
N CYS A 303 25.56 6.21 -15.19
CA CYS A 303 26.18 7.19 -16.10
C CYS A 303 27.26 8.00 -15.39
N LYS A 304 27.01 8.45 -14.16
CA LYS A 304 28.02 9.16 -13.34
C LYS A 304 29.26 8.29 -13.08
N ASN A 305 29.07 7.04 -12.70
CA ASN A 305 30.19 6.13 -12.38
C ASN A 305 31.00 5.75 -13.63
N GLU A 306 30.33 5.56 -14.77
CA GLU A 306 30.96 5.22 -16.05
C GLU A 306 31.45 6.44 -16.83
N ARG A 307 31.18 7.67 -16.35
CA ARG A 307 31.50 8.94 -17.00
C ARG A 307 30.90 9.06 -18.42
N ILE A 308 29.61 8.73 -18.53
CA ILE A 308 28.81 8.81 -19.76
C ILE A 308 27.69 9.84 -19.57
N ASP A 309 27.24 10.47 -20.65
CA ASP A 309 26.07 11.33 -20.63
C ASP A 309 24.78 10.55 -20.32
N ILE A 310 23.81 11.24 -19.71
CA ILE A 310 22.52 10.63 -19.39
C ILE A 310 21.63 10.67 -20.64
N PRO A 311 21.23 9.53 -21.20
CA PRO A 311 20.38 9.51 -22.38
C PRO A 311 18.95 9.93 -22.03
N ARG A 312 18.17 10.28 -23.06
CA ARG A 312 16.70 10.37 -22.90
C ARG A 312 16.16 8.97 -22.57
N PHE A 313 15.41 8.87 -21.48
CA PHE A 313 14.92 7.59 -20.96
C PHE A 313 14.01 6.85 -21.95
N ASP A 314 13.15 7.57 -22.67
CA ASP A 314 12.26 6.96 -23.67
C ASP A 314 13.10 6.28 -24.77
N LYS A 315 14.15 6.96 -25.26
CA LYS A 315 15.09 6.39 -26.25
C LYS A 315 15.87 5.20 -25.69
N LEU A 316 16.29 5.25 -24.42
CA LEU A 316 16.96 4.11 -23.77
C LEU A 316 16.04 2.89 -23.67
N ILE A 317 14.78 3.10 -23.27
CA ILE A 317 13.77 2.05 -23.16
C ILE A 317 13.46 1.47 -24.54
N GLU A 318 13.30 2.30 -25.57
CA GLU A 318 13.12 1.85 -26.96
C GLU A 318 14.29 0.98 -27.44
N VAL A 319 15.53 1.41 -27.20
CA VAL A 319 16.73 0.64 -27.57
C VAL A 319 16.77 -0.71 -26.85
N LEU A 320 16.49 -0.73 -25.54
CA LEU A 320 16.44 -1.97 -24.76
C LEU A 320 15.37 -2.94 -25.31
N ASN A 321 14.15 -2.43 -25.57
CA ASN A 321 13.06 -3.21 -26.13
C ASN A 321 13.37 -3.73 -27.55
N SER A 322 14.04 -2.93 -28.39
CA SER A 322 14.49 -3.37 -29.73
C SER A 322 15.52 -4.51 -29.67
N LYS A 323 16.27 -4.58 -28.57
CA LYS A 323 17.24 -5.65 -28.27
C LYS A 323 16.61 -6.83 -27.50
N LYS A 324 15.29 -6.91 -27.44
CA LYS A 324 14.50 -7.98 -26.78
C LYS A 324 14.61 -8.01 -25.25
N TYR A 325 15.19 -7.01 -24.61
CA TYR A 325 15.04 -6.82 -23.16
C TYR A 325 13.70 -6.15 -22.87
N LYS A 326 13.08 -6.47 -21.75
CA LYS A 326 11.94 -5.70 -21.26
C LYS A 326 12.47 -4.51 -20.47
N ALA A 327 11.99 -3.30 -20.76
CA ALA A 327 12.34 -2.12 -19.99
C ALA A 327 11.16 -1.17 -19.82
N CYS A 328 11.05 -0.57 -18.64
CA CYS A 328 10.09 0.49 -18.35
C CYS A 328 10.63 1.46 -17.29
N ARG A 329 9.92 2.57 -17.08
CA ARG A 329 10.15 3.47 -15.94
C ARG A 329 9.75 2.76 -14.64
N THR A 330 10.24 3.23 -13.49
CA THR A 330 9.80 2.74 -12.17
C THR A 330 9.11 3.83 -11.37
N HIS A 331 8.05 3.49 -10.62
CA HIS A 331 7.33 4.44 -9.78
C HIS A 331 8.16 4.91 -8.58
N ILE A 332 9.22 4.16 -8.23
CA ILE A 332 10.08 4.42 -7.07
C ILE A 332 11.04 5.58 -7.32
N SER A 333 11.54 5.73 -8.55
CA SER A 333 12.54 6.73 -8.88
C SER A 333 12.43 7.19 -10.34
N ASP A 334 12.33 8.50 -10.52
CA ASP A 334 12.34 9.17 -11.82
C ASP A 334 13.70 9.15 -12.54
N LYS A 335 14.75 8.69 -11.86
CA LYS A 335 16.11 8.54 -12.39
C LYS A 335 16.44 7.10 -12.78
N SER A 336 15.43 6.23 -12.78
CA SER A 336 15.64 4.80 -12.86
C SER A 336 14.76 4.10 -13.89
N ILE A 337 15.21 2.92 -14.34
CA ILE A 337 14.42 2.01 -15.18
C ILE A 337 14.38 0.61 -14.55
N ARG A 338 13.25 -0.08 -14.67
CA ARG A 338 13.16 -1.51 -14.39
C ARG A 338 13.43 -2.26 -15.70
N SER A 339 14.31 -3.24 -15.67
CA SER A 339 14.61 -4.06 -16.84
C SER A 339 15.21 -5.40 -16.47
N ASP A 340 14.99 -6.42 -17.29
CA ASP A 340 15.60 -7.75 -17.22
C ASP A 340 17.00 -7.82 -17.86
N VAL A 341 17.50 -6.71 -18.42
CA VAL A 341 18.89 -6.58 -18.87
C VAL A 341 19.86 -6.79 -17.70
N ASN A 342 20.99 -7.45 -17.94
CA ASN A 342 22.06 -7.50 -16.95
C ASN A 342 22.85 -6.18 -16.92
N LYS A 343 23.57 -5.93 -15.82
CA LYS A 343 24.27 -4.66 -15.61
C LYS A 343 25.36 -4.38 -16.67
N GLU A 344 26.09 -5.40 -17.11
CA GLU A 344 27.19 -5.26 -18.07
C GLU A 344 26.66 -4.84 -19.45
N ASP A 345 25.59 -5.48 -19.91
CA ASP A 345 24.96 -5.16 -21.20
C ASP A 345 24.27 -3.81 -21.16
N LEU A 346 23.66 -3.43 -20.03
CA LEU A 346 23.14 -2.08 -19.84
C LEU A 346 24.22 -1.02 -20.01
N ILE A 347 25.41 -1.22 -19.40
CA ILE A 347 26.53 -0.29 -19.53
C ILE A 347 27.02 -0.22 -20.98
N LYS A 348 27.14 -1.36 -21.69
CA LYS A 348 27.51 -1.38 -23.12
C LYS A 348 26.51 -0.59 -23.97
N ILE A 349 25.21 -0.74 -23.69
CA ILE A 349 24.16 0.00 -24.39
C ILE A 349 24.26 1.49 -24.08
N LEU A 350 24.46 1.88 -22.82
CA LEU A 350 24.63 3.29 -22.42
C LEU A 350 25.83 3.93 -23.11
N LYS A 351 26.96 3.21 -23.28
CA LYS A 351 28.15 3.68 -24.01
C LYS A 351 27.92 3.90 -25.52
N SER A 352 26.81 3.44 -26.06
CA SER A 352 26.45 3.63 -27.47
C SER A 352 25.54 4.83 -27.73
N PHE A 353 25.08 5.50 -26.68
CA PHE A 353 24.42 6.81 -26.77
C PHE A 353 25.46 7.91 -26.85
#